data_AF-A0A839H3P9-F1
#
_entry.id   AF-A0A839H3P9-F1
#
_cell.length_a   1.000
_cell.length_b   1.000
_cell.length_c   1.000
_cell.angle_alpha   90.00
_cell.angle_beta   90.00
_cell.angle_gamma   90.00
#
_symmetry.space_group_name_H-M   'P 1'
#
loop_
_entity.id
_entity.type
_entity.pdbx_description
1 polymer ?
#
loop_
_entity_poly.entity_id
_entity_poly.type
_entity_poly.pdbx_seq_one_letter_code
_entity_poly.pdbx_strand_id
1 'polypeptide(L)'
;MSITTIQLKQVLRNRRFILFTILLPGIWYLFMIKVIAPAVPHNGKYQIGLLLLALLMGIIGNSIVTFSKRISGGKQFYLLQSHISHYSIWRYMLTQLVSQLIVNFLITAIIISLAVGLRSVTFTSINLLSILLINILGIYLSIIGFTIGIVFDAPTVDAGGTPIMFILMFFIIPWNSFYITNGFAKFFTVIQKLFPCYYIYANINHFTVNNLIMFSVTFIITILPFIILIYYKLKK
;
A
#
# COMPACT_ATOMS: atom_id res chain seq x y z
N MET A 1 28.14 3.98 -5.06
CA MET A 1 26.68 3.97 -5.32
C MET A 1 25.99 3.49 -4.05
N SER A 2 25.02 4.22 -3.49
CA SER A 2 24.37 3.79 -2.24
C SER A 2 23.47 2.57 -2.48
N ILE A 3 23.25 1.77 -1.43
CA ILE A 3 22.38 0.59 -1.47
C ILE A 3 20.96 0.97 -1.91
N THR A 4 20.48 2.15 -1.50
CA THR A 4 19.18 2.71 -1.91
C THR A 4 19.11 2.97 -3.42
N THR A 5 20.14 3.54 -4.04
CA THR A 5 20.14 3.79 -5.49
C THR A 5 20.12 2.49 -6.29
N ILE A 6 20.83 1.46 -5.84
CA ILE A 6 20.83 0.14 -6.49
C ILE A 6 19.43 -0.47 -6.42
N GLN A 7 18.80 -0.42 -5.25
CA GLN A 7 17.44 -0.92 -5.04
C GLN A 7 16.42 -0.20 -5.92
N LEU A 8 16.45 1.14 -5.96
CA LEU A 8 15.56 1.95 -6.80
C LEU A 8 15.70 1.61 -8.29
N LYS A 9 16.94 1.47 -8.77
CA LYS A 9 17.21 1.09 -10.16
C LYS A 9 16.62 -0.28 -10.50
N GLN A 10 16.68 -1.25 -9.58
CA GLN A 10 16.09 -2.57 -9.77
C GLN A 10 14.55 -2.51 -9.84
N VAL A 11 13.91 -1.65 -9.03
CA VAL A 11 12.45 -1.47 -9.07
C VAL A 11 12.02 -0.89 -10.40
N LEU A 12 12.63 0.23 -10.79
CA LEU A 12 12.22 0.99 -11.98
C LEU A 12 12.54 0.25 -13.29
N ARG A 13 13.55 -0.62 -13.31
CA ARG A 13 13.85 -1.46 -14.47
C ARG A 13 12.89 -2.66 -14.61
N ASN A 14 12.13 -3.00 -13.56
CA ASN A 14 11.24 -4.14 -13.61
C ASN A 14 9.96 -3.80 -14.39
N ARG A 15 9.82 -4.36 -15.60
CA ARG A 15 8.64 -4.15 -16.44
C ARG A 15 7.34 -4.59 -15.76
N ARG A 16 7.38 -5.65 -14.93
CA ARG A 16 6.19 -6.12 -14.20
C ARG A 16 5.74 -5.11 -13.14
N PHE A 17 6.67 -4.43 -12.50
CA PHE A 17 6.35 -3.35 -11.57
C PHE A 17 5.60 -2.22 -12.29
N ILE A 18 6.13 -1.73 -13.42
CA ILE A 18 5.46 -0.67 -14.18
C ILE A 18 4.04 -1.10 -14.60
N LEU A 19 3.88 -2.34 -15.05
CA LEU A 19 2.58 -2.85 -15.51
C LEU A 19 1.55 -2.98 -14.38
N PHE A 20 1.88 -3.70 -13.31
CA PHE A 20 0.89 -4.03 -12.27
C PHE A 20 0.72 -2.96 -11.20
N THR A 21 1.72 -2.09 -11.03
CA THR A 21 1.74 -1.10 -9.95
C THR A 21 1.40 0.32 -10.44
N ILE A 22 1.66 0.62 -11.71
CA ILE A 22 1.41 1.97 -12.27
C ILE A 22 0.32 1.91 -13.33
N LEU A 23 0.50 1.09 -14.38
CA LEU A 23 -0.43 1.06 -15.50
C LEU A 23 -1.80 0.50 -15.09
N LEU A 24 -1.85 -0.64 -14.41
CA LEU A 24 -3.12 -1.28 -14.07
C LEU A 24 -4.01 -0.41 -13.16
N PRO A 25 -3.52 0.19 -12.05
CA PRO A 25 -4.33 1.11 -11.26
C PRO A 25 -4.70 2.39 -12.03
N GLY A 26 -3.81 2.90 -12.89
CA GLY A 26 -4.08 4.08 -13.71
C GLY A 26 -5.16 3.85 -14.76
N ILE A 27 -5.10 2.71 -15.47
CA ILE A 27 -6.12 2.27 -16.45
C ILE A 27 -7.45 2.01 -15.74
N TRP A 28 -7.40 1.35 -14.57
CA TRP A 28 -8.59 1.13 -13.77
C TRP A 28 -9.24 2.46 -13.35
N TYR A 29 -8.45 3.42 -12.86
CA TYR A 29 -8.96 4.75 -12.50
C TYR A 29 -9.59 5.48 -13.69
N LEU A 30 -8.94 5.43 -14.86
CA LEU A 30 -9.47 5.97 -16.12
C LEU A 30 -10.82 5.35 -16.46
N PHE A 31 -10.92 4.03 -16.39
CA PHE A 31 -12.14 3.29 -16.65
C PHE A 31 -13.26 3.69 -15.68
N MET A 32 -12.97 3.75 -14.37
CA MET A 32 -13.95 4.15 -13.37
C MET A 32 -14.46 5.58 -13.59
N ILE A 33 -13.59 6.53 -13.94
CA ILE A 33 -13.98 7.93 -14.16
C ILE A 33 -14.68 8.14 -15.50
N LYS A 34 -14.25 7.48 -16.58
CA LYS A 34 -14.79 7.74 -17.93
C LYS A 34 -15.97 6.86 -18.31
N VAL A 35 -16.05 5.65 -17.77
CA VAL A 35 -17.10 4.67 -18.13
C VAL A 35 -18.15 4.57 -17.04
N ILE A 36 -17.72 4.46 -15.77
CA ILE A 36 -18.66 4.22 -14.66
C ILE A 36 -19.22 5.51 -14.08
N ALA A 37 -18.38 6.53 -13.84
CA ALA A 37 -18.84 7.77 -13.22
C ALA A 37 -20.00 8.46 -13.98
N PRO A 38 -20.08 8.48 -15.33
CA PRO A 38 -21.25 8.97 -16.06
C PRO A 38 -22.58 8.30 -15.67
N ALA A 39 -22.54 7.05 -15.20
CA ALA A 39 -23.72 6.27 -14.83
C ALA A 39 -24.04 6.29 -13.32
N VAL A 40 -23.20 6.92 -12.48
CA VAL A 40 -23.31 6.94 -11.01
C VAL A 40 -23.33 8.40 -10.53
N PRO A 41 -24.07 8.76 -9.46
CA PRO A 41 -24.18 10.15 -9.02
C PRO A 41 -22.82 10.84 -8.82
N HIS A 42 -22.68 11.98 -9.49
CA HIS A 42 -21.49 12.84 -9.55
C HIS A 42 -21.26 13.61 -8.24
N ASN A 43 -20.99 12.90 -7.16
CA ASN A 43 -20.55 13.53 -5.92
C ASN A 43 -19.03 13.57 -5.89
N GLY A 44 -18.44 14.73 -5.60
CA GLY A 44 -16.98 14.88 -5.48
C GLY A 44 -16.33 13.85 -4.55
N LYS A 45 -17.09 13.35 -3.56
CA LYS A 45 -16.75 12.22 -2.65
C LYS A 45 -16.38 10.94 -3.39
N TYR A 46 -17.12 10.60 -4.44
CA TYR A 46 -16.93 9.37 -5.20
C TYR A 46 -15.62 9.42 -5.99
N GLN A 47 -15.33 10.56 -6.62
CA GLN A 47 -14.13 10.75 -7.44
C GLN A 47 -12.83 10.68 -6.62
N ILE A 48 -12.81 11.32 -5.44
CA ILE A 48 -11.67 11.20 -4.53
C ILE A 48 -11.58 9.78 -3.96
N GLY A 49 -12.69 9.13 -3.62
CA GLY A 49 -12.70 7.74 -3.16
C GLY A 49 -12.09 6.77 -4.18
N LEU A 50 -12.42 6.94 -5.47
CA LEU A 50 -11.83 6.18 -6.57
C LEU A 50 -10.33 6.46 -6.74
N LEU A 51 -9.90 7.73 -6.57
CA LEU A 51 -8.48 8.08 -6.64
C LEU A 51 -7.69 7.41 -5.50
N LEU A 52 -8.20 7.52 -4.27
CA LEU A 52 -7.59 6.89 -3.09
C LEU A 52 -7.49 5.36 -3.27
N LEU A 53 -8.50 4.73 -3.88
CA LEU A 53 -8.45 3.30 -4.19
C LEU A 53 -7.41 2.93 -5.25
N ALA A 54 -7.32 3.72 -6.32
CA ALA A 54 -6.30 3.50 -7.34
C ALA A 54 -4.88 3.64 -6.75
N LEU A 55 -4.68 4.62 -5.87
CA LEU A 55 -3.43 4.80 -5.13
C LEU A 55 -3.11 3.59 -4.25
N LEU A 56 -4.09 3.11 -3.46
CA LEU A 56 -3.90 1.93 -2.63
C LEU A 56 -3.65 0.67 -3.45
N MET A 57 -4.36 0.49 -4.55
CA MET A 57 -4.16 -0.65 -5.45
C MET A 57 -2.71 -0.72 -5.93
N GLY A 58 -2.15 0.41 -6.38
CA GLY A 58 -0.73 0.50 -6.72
C GLY A 58 0.18 0.22 -5.53
N ILE A 59 -0.04 0.91 -4.41
CA ILE A 59 0.81 0.79 -3.22
C ILE A 59 0.82 -0.64 -2.65
N ILE A 60 -0.32 -1.33 -2.57
CA ILE A 60 -0.39 -2.73 -2.12
C ILE A 60 0.44 -3.64 -3.04
N GLY A 61 0.25 -3.49 -4.36
CA GLY A 61 0.99 -4.29 -5.35
C GLY A 61 2.52 -4.08 -5.24
N ASN A 62 2.95 -2.86 -4.93
CA ASN A 62 4.37 -2.58 -4.68
C ASN A 62 4.84 -3.11 -3.32
N SER A 63 4.24 -2.61 -2.24
CA SER A 63 4.69 -2.76 -0.86
C SER A 63 4.51 -4.18 -0.31
N ILE A 64 3.58 -4.97 -0.85
CA ILE A 64 3.41 -6.37 -0.44
C ILE A 64 3.97 -7.29 -1.50
N VAL A 65 3.36 -7.35 -2.70
CA VAL A 65 3.70 -8.39 -3.69
C VAL A 65 5.13 -8.24 -4.21
N THR A 66 5.43 -7.10 -4.80
CA THR A 66 6.73 -6.87 -5.45
C THR A 66 7.86 -6.79 -4.42
N PHE A 67 7.58 -6.17 -3.28
CA PHE A 67 8.57 -5.99 -2.23
C PHE A 67 8.90 -7.29 -1.49
N SER A 68 7.89 -8.07 -1.07
CA SER A 68 8.13 -9.35 -0.40
C SER A 68 8.93 -10.31 -1.27
N LYS A 69 8.63 -10.37 -2.57
CA LYS A 69 9.41 -11.16 -3.55
C LYS A 69 10.87 -10.72 -3.59
N ARG A 70 11.11 -9.39 -3.64
CA ARG A 70 12.46 -8.83 -3.67
C ARG A 70 13.24 -9.14 -2.40
N ILE A 71 12.60 -9.02 -1.25
CA ILE A 71 13.21 -9.36 0.04
C ILE A 71 13.53 -10.86 0.08
N SER A 72 12.58 -11.71 -0.32
CA SER A 72 12.78 -13.17 -0.31
C SER A 72 13.89 -13.62 -1.27
N GLY A 73 13.97 -13.05 -2.47
CA GLY A 73 15.05 -13.33 -3.41
C GLY A 73 16.40 -12.74 -3.00
N GLY A 74 16.41 -11.65 -2.24
CA GLY A 74 17.63 -10.98 -1.77
C GLY A 74 18.13 -11.44 -0.39
N LYS A 75 17.36 -12.25 0.34
CA LYS A 75 17.65 -12.59 1.74
C LYS A 75 18.96 -13.34 1.93
N GLN A 76 19.33 -14.23 1.00
CA GLN A 76 20.59 -14.99 1.08
C GLN A 76 21.83 -14.10 0.96
N PHE A 77 21.79 -13.13 0.04
CA PHE A 77 22.86 -12.13 -0.09
C PHE A 77 23.00 -11.28 1.17
N TYR A 78 21.87 -10.86 1.76
CA TYR A 78 21.87 -10.14 3.03
C TYR A 78 22.45 -11.00 4.18
N LEU A 79 22.05 -12.26 4.30
CA LEU A 79 22.55 -13.16 5.34
C LEU A 79 24.07 -13.29 5.25
N LEU A 80 24.60 -13.50 4.04
CA LEU A 80 26.04 -13.52 3.79
C LEU A 80 26.73 -12.21 4.21
N GLN A 81 26.14 -11.06 3.86
CA GLN A 81 26.68 -9.74 4.22
C GLN A 81 26.65 -9.49 5.73
N SER A 82 25.63 -9.97 6.44
CA SER A 82 25.52 -9.82 7.90
C SER A 82 26.54 -10.67 8.67
N HIS A 83 27.01 -11.78 8.10
CA HIS A 83 28.09 -12.58 8.68
C HIS A 83 29.48 -11.97 8.49
N ILE A 84 29.66 -11.18 7.42
CA ILE A 84 30.97 -10.61 7.03
C ILE A 84 31.11 -9.14 7.48
N SER A 85 30.02 -8.47 7.84
CA SER A 85 30.01 -7.04 8.19
C SER A 85 29.07 -6.71 9.35
N HIS A 86 29.29 -5.57 10.02
CA HIS A 86 28.39 -5.02 11.06
C HIS A 86 27.04 -4.48 10.52
N TYR A 87 26.58 -4.98 9.37
CA TYR A 87 25.32 -4.53 8.78
C TYR A 87 24.14 -5.28 9.42
N SER A 88 23.45 -4.58 10.35
CA SER A 88 22.31 -5.16 11.06
C SER A 88 21.06 -5.23 10.20
N ILE A 89 20.19 -6.17 10.53
CA ILE A 89 18.90 -6.38 9.85
C ILE A 89 17.98 -5.17 9.99
N TRP A 90 18.03 -4.47 11.12
CA TRP A 90 17.27 -3.24 11.32
C TRP A 90 17.73 -2.14 10.35
N ARG A 91 19.04 -2.03 10.10
CA ARG A 91 19.58 -1.13 9.06
C ARG A 91 19.16 -1.57 7.66
N TYR A 92 19.13 -2.87 7.39
CA TYR A 92 18.61 -3.40 6.13
C TYR A 92 17.13 -3.07 5.92
N MET A 93 16.28 -3.36 6.91
CA MET A 93 14.87 -3.04 6.89
C MET A 93 14.65 -1.55 6.68
N LEU A 94 15.34 -0.69 7.44
CA LEU A 94 15.24 0.76 7.28
C LEU A 94 15.65 1.22 5.87
N THR A 95 16.76 0.69 5.34
CA THR A 95 17.22 1.01 3.98
C THR A 95 16.15 0.63 2.95
N GLN A 96 15.55 -0.55 3.10
CA GLN A 96 14.50 -1.05 2.22
C GLN A 96 13.21 -0.24 2.34
N LEU A 97 12.80 0.12 3.57
CA LEU A 97 11.61 0.94 3.81
C LEU A 97 11.76 2.36 3.25
N VAL A 98 12.96 2.95 3.33
CA VAL A 98 13.25 4.25 2.68
C VAL A 98 13.10 4.13 1.15
N SER A 99 13.64 3.06 0.54
CA SER A 99 13.44 2.81 -0.88
C SER A 99 11.96 2.63 -1.23
N GLN A 100 11.19 1.94 -0.39
CA GLN A 100 9.74 1.77 -0.60
C GLN A 100 8.97 3.07 -0.48
N LEU A 101 9.35 3.93 0.46
CA LEU A 101 8.73 5.25 0.61
C LEU A 101 8.89 6.08 -0.67
N ILE A 102 10.10 6.12 -1.23
CA ILE A 102 10.37 6.83 -2.50
C ILE A 102 9.53 6.27 -3.64
N VAL A 103 9.44 4.94 -3.74
CA VAL A 103 8.63 4.28 -4.78
C VAL A 103 7.14 4.57 -4.60
N ASN A 104 6.62 4.56 -3.38
CA ASN A 104 5.22 4.86 -3.09
C ASN A 104 4.86 6.31 -3.42
N PHE A 105 5.76 7.26 -3.12
CA PHE A 105 5.60 8.64 -3.56
C PHE A 105 5.61 8.77 -5.09
N LEU A 106 6.46 8.02 -5.79
CA LEU A 106 6.50 8.00 -7.24
C LEU A 106 5.20 7.45 -7.85
N ILE A 107 4.68 6.34 -7.32
CA ILE A 107 3.38 5.77 -7.73
C ILE A 107 2.28 6.82 -7.52
N THR A 108 2.29 7.46 -6.35
CA THR A 108 1.33 8.50 -6.00
C THR A 108 1.39 9.68 -6.96
N ALA A 109 2.59 10.19 -7.25
CA ALA A 109 2.79 11.31 -8.17
C ALA A 109 2.26 11.02 -9.58
N ILE A 110 2.50 9.80 -10.09
CA ILE A 110 2.03 9.40 -11.43
C ILE A 110 0.50 9.27 -11.48
N ILE A 111 -0.12 8.68 -10.46
CA ILE A 111 -1.59 8.53 -10.46
C ILE A 111 -2.27 9.90 -10.24
N ILE A 112 -1.69 10.78 -9.41
CA ILE A 112 -2.18 12.15 -9.24
C ILE A 112 -2.06 12.96 -10.53
N SER A 113 -0.93 12.88 -11.25
CA SER A 113 -0.79 13.61 -12.52
C SER A 113 -1.85 13.19 -13.54
N LEU A 114 -2.22 11.90 -13.52
CA LEU A 114 -3.32 11.35 -14.31
C LEU A 114 -4.68 11.97 -13.90
N ALA A 115 -4.97 12.05 -12.60
CA ALA A 115 -6.19 12.69 -12.09
C ALA A 115 -6.26 14.20 -12.39
N VAL A 116 -5.14 14.90 -12.28
CA VAL A 116 -5.03 16.33 -12.66
C VAL A 116 -5.30 16.51 -14.16
N GLY A 117 -4.69 15.66 -15.01
CA GLY A 117 -4.92 15.71 -16.46
C GLY A 117 -6.37 15.46 -16.86
N LEU A 118 -7.08 14.61 -16.12
CA LEU A 118 -8.50 14.35 -16.32
C LEU A 118 -9.43 15.42 -15.72
N ARG A 119 -8.89 16.35 -14.91
CA ARG A 119 -9.66 17.32 -14.12
C ARG A 119 -10.77 16.67 -13.29
N SER A 120 -10.51 15.46 -12.78
CA SER A 120 -11.52 14.62 -12.14
C SER A 120 -11.69 14.87 -10.64
N VAL A 121 -10.79 15.60 -9.99
CA VAL A 121 -10.79 15.78 -8.51
C VAL A 121 -10.42 17.21 -8.15
N THR A 122 -11.12 17.78 -7.15
CA THR A 122 -10.73 19.04 -6.50
C THR A 122 -9.79 18.76 -5.32
N PHE A 123 -8.61 19.37 -5.34
CA PHE A 123 -7.62 19.19 -4.27
C PHE A 123 -7.89 20.17 -3.12
N THR A 124 -8.59 19.70 -2.09
CA THR A 124 -8.72 20.39 -0.81
C THR A 124 -7.62 19.95 0.16
N SER A 125 -7.37 20.73 1.22
CA SER A 125 -6.38 20.37 2.25
C SER A 125 -6.65 19.01 2.89
N ILE A 126 -7.93 18.65 3.03
CA ILE A 126 -8.36 17.35 3.56
C ILE A 126 -7.99 16.22 2.58
N ASN A 127 -8.25 16.40 1.29
CA ASN A 127 -7.90 15.40 0.27
C ASN A 127 -6.38 15.18 0.18
N LEU A 128 -5.59 16.25 0.31
CA LEU A 128 -4.12 16.17 0.37
C LEU A 128 -3.64 15.40 1.60
N LEU A 129 -4.25 15.64 2.77
CA LEU A 129 -3.96 14.87 3.98
C LEU A 129 -4.28 13.38 3.81
N SER A 130 -5.41 13.02 3.20
CA SER A 130 -5.76 11.63 2.91
C SER A 130 -4.74 10.95 1.97
N ILE A 131 -4.27 11.65 0.94
CA ILE A 131 -3.21 11.16 0.03
C ILE A 131 -1.89 10.94 0.78
N LEU A 132 -1.55 11.84 1.69
CA LEU A 132 -0.34 11.71 2.52
C LEU A 132 -0.45 10.51 3.46
N LEU A 133 -1.59 10.31 4.11
CA LEU A 133 -1.86 9.16 4.98
C LEU A 133 -1.79 7.83 4.22
N ILE A 134 -2.20 7.79 2.95
CA ILE A 134 -2.04 6.62 2.09
C ILE A 134 -0.56 6.26 1.90
N ASN A 135 0.33 7.24 1.79
CA ASN A 135 1.77 6.97 1.70
C ASN A 135 2.34 6.42 3.02
N ILE A 136 1.84 6.91 4.16
CA ILE A 136 2.16 6.33 5.48
C ILE A 136 1.65 4.88 5.56
N LEU A 137 0.45 4.61 5.05
CA LEU A 137 -0.07 3.25 4.94
C LEU A 137 0.79 2.38 4.00
N GLY A 138 1.41 2.95 2.99
CA GLY A 138 2.40 2.26 2.16
C GLY A 138 3.60 1.74 2.96
N ILE A 139 4.08 2.49 3.95
CA ILE A 139 5.13 2.02 4.87
C ILE A 139 4.61 0.85 5.72
N TYR A 140 3.38 0.97 6.25
CA TYR A 140 2.71 -0.10 6.99
C TYR A 140 2.65 -1.41 6.21
N LEU A 141 2.18 -1.34 4.97
CA LEU A 141 2.10 -2.48 4.07
C LEU A 141 3.49 -3.01 3.71
N SER A 142 4.49 -2.14 3.64
CA SER A 142 5.88 -2.54 3.39
C SER A 142 6.46 -3.32 4.56
N ILE A 143 6.15 -2.98 5.81
CA ILE A 143 6.58 -3.78 6.97
C ILE A 143 6.00 -5.19 6.90
N ILE A 144 4.71 -5.32 6.57
CA ILE A 144 4.06 -6.62 6.36
C ILE A 144 4.74 -7.39 5.22
N GLY A 145 4.98 -6.72 4.08
CA GLY A 145 5.67 -7.31 2.93
C GLY A 145 7.10 -7.76 3.26
N PHE A 146 7.82 -7.00 4.09
CA PHE A 146 9.14 -7.37 4.57
C PHE A 146 9.10 -8.64 5.41
N THR A 147 8.16 -8.74 6.36
CA THR A 147 7.97 -9.95 7.17
C THR A 147 7.70 -11.17 6.31
N ILE A 148 6.78 -11.07 5.35
CA ILE A 148 6.48 -12.15 4.39
C ILE A 148 7.74 -12.56 3.63
N GLY A 149 8.52 -11.58 3.15
CA GLY A 149 9.74 -11.83 2.39
C GLY A 149 10.85 -12.53 3.19
N ILE A 150 10.97 -12.27 4.49
CA ILE A 150 11.95 -12.95 5.35
C ILE A 150 11.47 -14.35 5.74
N VAL A 151 10.18 -14.50 6.06
CA VAL A 151 9.62 -15.75 6.60
C VAL A 151 9.55 -16.82 5.51
N PHE A 152 9.08 -16.47 4.31
CA PHE A 152 8.82 -17.42 3.23
C PHE A 152 9.93 -17.45 2.18
N ASP A 153 10.00 -18.55 1.44
CA ASP A 153 10.90 -18.71 0.30
C ASP A 153 10.32 -18.11 -0.98
N ALA A 154 11.21 -17.77 -1.92
CA ALA A 154 10.83 -17.03 -3.12
C ALA A 154 9.71 -17.71 -3.93
N PRO A 155 9.69 -19.05 -4.12
CA PRO A 155 8.58 -19.72 -4.80
C PRO A 155 7.24 -19.58 -4.07
N THR A 156 7.25 -19.64 -2.73
CA THR A 156 6.04 -19.51 -1.92
C THR A 156 5.47 -18.10 -1.98
N VAL A 157 6.35 -17.09 -1.91
CA VAL A 157 5.96 -15.68 -2.07
C VAL A 157 5.43 -15.42 -3.48
N ASP A 158 6.01 -16.05 -4.49
CA ASP A 158 5.57 -15.94 -5.88
C ASP A 158 4.18 -16.54 -6.10
N ALA A 159 3.91 -17.71 -5.53
CA ALA A 159 2.60 -18.36 -5.63
C ALA A 159 1.52 -17.62 -4.81
N GLY A 160 1.88 -17.14 -3.61
CA GLY A 160 0.95 -16.52 -2.67
C GLY A 160 0.72 -15.01 -2.87
N GLY A 161 1.64 -14.31 -3.52
CA GLY A 161 1.62 -12.84 -3.59
C GLY A 161 0.34 -12.28 -4.25
N THR A 162 -0.07 -12.85 -5.38
CA THR A 162 -1.26 -12.37 -6.10
C THR A 162 -2.57 -12.70 -5.36
N PRO A 163 -2.81 -13.92 -4.85
CA PRO A 163 -3.96 -14.20 -3.97
C PRO A 163 -4.05 -13.28 -2.76
N ILE A 164 -2.92 -13.06 -2.06
CA ILE A 164 -2.86 -12.16 -0.90
C ILE A 164 -3.27 -10.74 -1.29
N MET A 165 -2.80 -10.24 -2.44
CA MET A 165 -3.17 -8.92 -2.94
C MET A 165 -4.69 -8.79 -3.14
N PHE A 166 -5.33 -9.78 -3.76
CA PHE A 166 -6.78 -9.74 -3.97
C PHE A 166 -7.55 -9.74 -2.66
N ILE A 167 -7.17 -10.60 -1.71
CA ILE A 167 -7.79 -10.65 -0.39
C ILE A 167 -7.66 -9.30 0.32
N LEU A 168 -6.46 -8.70 0.30
CA LEU A 168 -6.24 -7.39 0.92
C LEU A 168 -7.00 -6.27 0.23
N MET A 169 -7.13 -6.29 -1.10
CA MET A 169 -7.96 -5.33 -1.83
C MET A 169 -9.41 -5.40 -1.39
N PHE A 170 -9.96 -6.61 -1.20
CA PHE A 170 -11.33 -6.80 -0.69
C PHE A 170 -11.53 -6.16 0.69
N PHE A 171 -10.53 -6.22 1.57
CA PHE A 171 -10.58 -5.56 2.87
C PHE A 171 -10.28 -4.06 2.81
N ILE A 172 -9.80 -3.52 1.70
CA ILE A 172 -9.46 -2.11 1.57
C ILE A 172 -10.56 -1.31 0.87
N ILE A 173 -11.35 -1.95 0.00
CA ILE A 173 -12.50 -1.32 -0.66
C ILE A 173 -13.51 -0.83 0.40
N PRO A 174 -13.82 0.48 0.48
CA PRO A 174 -14.77 1.00 1.46
C PRO A 174 -16.21 0.69 1.04
N TRP A 175 -16.67 -0.54 1.32
CA TRP A 175 -17.98 -1.06 0.92
C TRP A 175 -19.15 -0.17 1.36
N ASN A 176 -19.08 0.39 2.57
CA ASN A 176 -20.12 1.28 3.10
C ASN A 176 -20.10 2.67 2.43
N SER A 177 -18.93 3.16 2.02
CA SER A 177 -18.80 4.48 1.38
C SER A 177 -19.31 4.49 -0.06
N PHE A 178 -19.52 3.32 -0.67
CA PHE A 178 -20.15 3.16 -1.99
C PHE A 178 -21.65 2.86 -1.93
N TYR A 179 -22.32 3.15 -0.80
CA TYR A 179 -23.78 3.00 -0.64
C TYR A 179 -24.31 1.56 -0.83
N ILE A 180 -23.45 0.55 -0.70
CA ILE A 180 -23.88 -0.86 -0.69
C ILE A 180 -24.29 -1.19 0.75
N THR A 181 -25.55 -0.98 1.10
CA THR A 181 -26.07 -1.22 2.47
C THR A 181 -26.67 -2.61 2.63
N ASN A 182 -25.94 -3.64 2.22
CA ASN A 182 -26.34 -5.05 2.38
C ASN A 182 -25.69 -5.67 3.62
N GLY A 183 -26.23 -6.79 4.13
CA GLY A 183 -25.66 -7.52 5.28
C GLY A 183 -24.19 -7.91 5.08
N PHE A 184 -23.81 -8.25 3.84
CA PHE A 184 -22.44 -8.50 3.43
C PHE A 184 -21.52 -7.29 3.67
N ALA A 185 -21.92 -6.10 3.21
CA ALA A 185 -21.13 -4.89 3.40
C ALA A 185 -20.96 -4.53 4.88
N LYS A 186 -22.02 -4.69 5.69
CA LYS A 186 -21.93 -4.48 7.15
C LYS A 186 -20.91 -5.41 7.79
N PHE A 187 -20.93 -6.71 7.47
CA PHE A 187 -19.95 -7.68 7.99
C PHE A 187 -18.51 -7.28 7.66
N PHE A 188 -18.23 -6.99 6.38
CA PHE A 188 -16.88 -6.57 5.97
C PHE A 188 -16.47 -5.27 6.65
N THR A 189 -17.37 -4.29 6.78
CA THR A 189 -17.02 -3.01 7.43
C THR A 189 -16.65 -3.16 8.91
N VAL A 190 -17.20 -4.15 9.62
CA VAL A 190 -16.79 -4.44 11.00
C VAL A 190 -15.34 -4.92 11.03
N ILE A 191 -14.97 -5.81 10.11
CA ILE A 191 -13.59 -6.29 9.98
C ILE A 191 -12.65 -5.15 9.55
N GLN A 192 -13.08 -4.30 8.62
CA GLN A 192 -12.29 -3.19 8.11
C GLN A 192 -11.89 -2.18 9.18
N LYS A 193 -12.73 -1.97 10.21
CA LYS A 193 -12.41 -1.08 11.34
C LYS A 193 -11.17 -1.52 12.12
N LEU A 194 -10.75 -2.78 12.02
CA LEU A 194 -9.51 -3.25 12.62
C LEU A 194 -8.26 -2.69 11.92
N PHE A 195 -8.38 -2.28 10.66
CA PHE A 195 -7.28 -1.82 9.86
C PHE A 195 -7.24 -0.29 9.77
N PRO A 196 -6.04 0.32 9.79
CA PRO A 196 -5.89 1.78 9.69
C PRO A 196 -6.50 2.35 8.41
N CYS A 197 -6.51 1.57 7.33
CA CYS A 197 -7.07 1.97 6.03
C CYS A 197 -8.53 2.47 6.11
N TYR A 198 -9.36 1.86 6.97
CA TYR A 198 -10.77 2.24 7.08
C TYR A 198 -10.95 3.71 7.49
N TYR A 199 -10.09 4.22 8.37
CA TYR A 199 -10.21 5.57 8.91
C TYR A 199 -9.83 6.66 7.91
N ILE A 200 -9.11 6.32 6.84
CA ILE A 200 -8.89 7.23 5.70
C ILE A 200 -10.20 7.44 4.92
N TYR A 201 -11.01 6.39 4.78
CA TYR A 201 -12.25 6.41 3.99
C TYR A 201 -13.52 6.73 4.77
N ALA A 202 -13.49 6.59 6.11
CA ALA A 202 -14.68 6.75 6.94
C ALA A 202 -15.32 8.14 6.78
N ASN A 203 -14.50 9.20 6.68
CA ASN A 203 -14.97 10.56 6.39
C ASN A 203 -14.06 11.27 5.39
N ILE A 204 -14.20 10.95 4.09
CA ILE A 204 -13.35 11.52 3.04
C ILE A 204 -13.43 13.06 2.96
N ASN A 205 -14.55 13.68 3.37
CA ASN A 205 -14.73 15.14 3.31
C ASN A 205 -14.49 15.87 4.65
N HIS A 206 -14.53 15.16 5.78
CA HIS A 206 -14.39 15.75 7.11
C HIS A 206 -13.47 14.87 7.94
N PHE A 207 -12.19 15.07 7.73
CA PHE A 207 -11.19 14.33 8.46
C PHE A 207 -11.04 14.93 9.87
N THR A 208 -11.53 14.20 10.87
CA THR A 208 -11.52 14.64 12.26
C THR A 208 -10.25 14.17 12.98
N VAL A 209 -9.89 14.83 14.09
CA VAL A 209 -8.80 14.38 14.97
C VAL A 209 -9.04 12.95 15.47
N ASN A 210 -10.30 12.57 15.72
CA ASN A 210 -10.64 11.21 16.12
C ASN A 210 -10.25 10.17 15.04
N ASN A 211 -10.40 10.50 13.75
CA ASN A 211 -9.97 9.62 12.67
C ASN A 211 -8.45 9.44 12.63
N LEU A 212 -7.66 10.49 12.92
CA LEU A 212 -6.21 10.40 13.06
C LEU A 212 -5.79 9.51 14.22
N ILE A 213 -6.44 9.67 15.38
CA ILE A 213 -6.15 8.88 16.57
C ILE A 213 -6.44 7.41 16.29
N MET A 214 -7.62 7.11 15.74
CA MET A 214 -8.01 5.74 15.43
C MET A 214 -7.13 5.11 14.34
N PHE A 215 -6.76 5.89 13.31
CA PHE A 215 -5.76 5.48 12.33
C PHE A 215 -4.45 5.08 13.01
N SER A 216 -3.93 5.92 13.91
CA SER A 216 -2.65 5.69 14.59
C SER A 216 -2.69 4.50 15.54
N VAL A 217 -3.77 4.36 16.32
CA VAL A 217 -3.96 3.24 17.27
C VAL A 217 -4.04 1.91 16.52
N THR A 218 -4.88 1.82 15.49
CA THR A 218 -5.02 0.59 14.69
C THR A 218 -3.76 0.28 13.90
N PHE A 219 -3.05 1.30 13.40
CA PHE A 219 -1.74 1.14 12.76
C PHE A 219 -0.73 0.47 13.69
N ILE A 220 -0.59 0.96 14.92
CA ILE A 220 0.38 0.43 15.89
C ILE A 220 0.00 -0.99 16.30
N ILE A 221 -1.24 -1.22 16.71
CA ILE A 221 -1.71 -2.52 17.22
C ILE A 221 -1.53 -3.61 16.16
N THR A 222 -1.86 -3.31 14.90
CA THR A 222 -1.81 -4.32 13.83
C THR A 222 -0.40 -4.56 13.28
N ILE A 223 0.51 -3.59 13.37
CA ILE A 223 1.94 -3.79 12.99
C ILE A 223 2.71 -4.57 14.03
N LEU A 224 2.39 -4.38 15.32
CA LEU A 224 3.11 -4.96 16.45
C LEU A 224 3.42 -6.46 16.29
N PRO A 225 2.47 -7.35 15.92
CA PRO A 225 2.77 -8.77 15.72
C PRO A 225 3.80 -9.02 14.61
N PHE A 226 3.81 -8.22 13.54
CA PHE A 226 4.77 -8.35 12.45
C PHE A 226 6.19 -7.95 12.89
N ILE A 227 6.33 -6.90 13.70
CA ILE A 227 7.62 -6.50 14.27
C ILE A 227 8.15 -7.57 15.22
N ILE A 228 7.28 -8.13 16.06
CA ILE A 228 7.64 -9.25 16.96
C ILE A 228 8.12 -10.46 16.14
N LEU A 229 7.40 -10.84 15.08
CA LEU A 229 7.80 -11.95 14.21
C LEU A 229 9.16 -11.72 13.56
N ILE A 230 9.40 -10.50 13.04
CA ILE A 230 10.71 -10.10 12.51
C ILE A 230 11.77 -10.35 13.58
N TYR A 231 11.61 -9.80 14.79
CA TYR A 231 12.58 -9.96 15.87
C TYR A 231 12.90 -11.42 16.21
N TYR A 232 11.89 -12.29 16.34
CA TYR A 232 12.10 -13.70 16.66
C TYR A 232 12.81 -14.49 15.55
N LYS A 233 12.44 -14.25 14.29
CA LYS A 233 13.06 -14.94 13.14
C LYS A 233 14.54 -14.61 12.97
N LEU A 234 15.01 -13.53 13.59
CA LEU A 234 16.35 -12.96 13.44
C LEU A 234 17.26 -13.21 14.63
N LYS A 235 16.74 -13.75 15.74
CA LYS A 235 17.55 -14.22 16.88
C LYS A 235 18.07 -15.65 16.68
N LYS A 236 17.44 -16.40 15.77
CA LYS A 236 17.94 -17.69 15.26
C LYS A 236 18.89 -17.44 14.10
#